data_AF-A0A2V5J198-F1
#
_entry.id   AF-A0A2V5J198-F1
#
_cell.length_a   1.000
_cell.length_b   1.000
_cell.length_c   1.000
_cell.angle_alpha   90.00
_cell.angle_beta   90.00
_cell.angle_gamma   90.00
#
_symmetry.space_group_name_H-M   'P 1'
#
loop_
_entity.id
_entity.type
_entity.pdbx_description
1 polymer ?
#
loop_
_entity_poly.entity_id
_entity_poly.type
_entity_poly.pdbx_seq_one_letter_code
_entity_poly.pdbx_strand_id
1 'polypeptide(L)'
;MFWSKFANLVKSGCVSRELKTKGSMTRRITAGVNAPGYSRTGIRKSKTSRWRAAALIALNLFMIAHIIQWRIMGKTISPIEPSETMHTLQKGFVNAGFIFFTLAILATLIFGRFVCGWGCHILALQDLCGWFLKKIGLHPKPFRSRLLVYVPLIGALYMFVWPNAYRLFWNPEHAALIPKFTNHLVTTNFWQTFPSVAVAIPFLFICGFVTVYFLGQKGFCTYACPYGGFFGLADKFSPGKIRVTPACNQCGHCTATCTSNVLVHAEVKQYGMVVDPGCMKCMDCVSVCPNDALYFGFGKPTLLVPKSNAIKRNYSLTWPEEIVGALVLLGSFLAVRGVYALVPFLMALGCAAVTTFLALKTWRLLRAR
;
A
#
# COMPACT_ATOMS: atom_id res chain seq x y z
N MET A 1 -3.52 12.56 -38.81
CA MET A 1 -4.89 12.00 -38.99
C MET A 1 -5.06 10.57 -38.43
N PHE A 2 -3.99 9.77 -38.31
CA PHE A 2 -4.04 8.38 -37.81
C PHE A 2 -4.25 8.26 -36.28
N TRP A 3 -3.73 9.23 -35.51
CA TRP A 3 -3.75 9.21 -34.05
C TRP A 3 -5.14 9.51 -33.43
N SER A 4 -5.98 10.32 -34.09
CA SER A 4 -7.35 10.60 -33.61
C SER A 4 -8.31 9.42 -33.85
N LYS A 5 -8.08 8.62 -34.90
CA LYS A 5 -8.82 7.39 -35.16
C LYS A 5 -8.52 6.29 -34.13
N PHE A 6 -7.27 6.19 -33.66
CA PHE A 6 -6.89 5.21 -32.64
C PHE A 6 -7.48 5.57 -31.25
N ALA A 7 -7.52 6.85 -30.89
CA ALA A 7 -8.14 7.33 -29.66
C ALA A 7 -9.67 7.10 -29.62
N ASN A 8 -10.34 7.15 -30.78
CA ASN A 8 -11.77 6.87 -30.88
C ASN A 8 -12.09 5.37 -30.86
N LEU A 9 -11.20 4.50 -31.38
CA LEU A 9 -11.39 3.05 -31.35
C LEU A 9 -11.31 2.46 -29.92
N VAL A 10 -10.47 3.05 -29.07
CA VAL A 10 -10.31 2.60 -27.66
C VAL A 10 -11.54 2.98 -26.80
N LYS A 11 -12.29 4.03 -27.18
CA LYS A 11 -13.50 4.45 -26.46
C LYS A 11 -14.73 3.57 -26.72
N SER A 12 -14.79 2.82 -27.82
CA SER A 12 -15.99 2.06 -28.21
C SER A 12 -15.96 0.56 -27.84
N GLY A 13 -14.93 0.08 -27.14
CA GLY A 13 -14.65 -1.35 -26.98
C GLY A 13 -15.38 -2.11 -25.86
N CYS A 14 -16.45 -1.59 -25.25
CA CYS A 14 -17.22 -2.28 -24.20
C CYS A 14 -18.69 -1.86 -24.15
N VAL A 15 -19.39 -1.95 -25.29
CA VAL A 15 -20.86 -1.93 -25.28
C VAL A 15 -21.34 -3.24 -25.91
N SER A 16 -21.80 -4.16 -25.07
CA SER A 16 -22.45 -5.39 -25.51
C SER A 16 -23.65 -5.05 -26.41
N ARG A 17 -23.74 -5.72 -27.57
CA ARG A 17 -24.74 -5.47 -28.62
C ARG A 17 -26.20 -5.80 -28.24
N GLU A 18 -26.48 -6.30 -27.04
CA GLU A 18 -27.84 -6.71 -26.65
C GLU A 18 -28.77 -5.59 -26.18
N LEU A 19 -28.29 -4.35 -25.99
CA LEU A 19 -29.14 -3.22 -25.58
C LEU A 19 -29.68 -2.38 -26.76
N LYS A 20 -29.42 -2.77 -28.01
CA LYS A 20 -29.82 -1.98 -29.19
C LYS A 20 -31.23 -2.32 -29.73
N THR A 21 -31.94 -3.27 -29.13
CA THR A 21 -33.23 -3.77 -29.63
C THR A 21 -34.28 -3.79 -28.52
N LYS A 22 -34.63 -2.61 -27.99
CA LYS A 22 -35.98 -2.30 -27.48
C LYS A 22 -36.11 -0.79 -27.36
N GLY A 23 -37.13 -0.26 -28.04
CA GLY A 23 -37.29 1.15 -28.35
C GLY A 23 -37.51 2.06 -27.14
N SER A 24 -37.30 3.35 -27.43
CA SER A 24 -37.93 4.52 -26.81
C SER A 24 -38.59 4.26 -25.44
N MET A 25 -37.84 4.49 -24.37
CA MET A 25 -38.45 4.71 -23.05
C MET A 25 -38.10 6.12 -22.57
N THR A 26 -39.12 6.95 -22.69
CA THR A 26 -39.23 8.34 -22.26
C THR A 26 -38.70 8.50 -20.84
N ARG A 27 -37.83 9.51 -20.68
CA ARG A 27 -37.44 10.24 -19.47
C ARG A 27 -38.46 10.09 -18.32
N ARG A 28 -38.38 9.02 -17.53
CA ARG A 28 -39.21 8.84 -16.34
C ARG A 28 -38.53 9.51 -15.16
N ILE A 29 -39.16 10.63 -14.79
CA ILE A 29 -39.04 11.40 -13.56
C ILE A 29 -38.58 10.50 -12.40
N THR A 30 -37.43 10.84 -11.84
CA THR A 30 -36.97 10.36 -10.55
C THR A 30 -37.93 10.90 -9.49
N ALA A 31 -38.94 10.10 -9.13
CA ALA A 31 -39.71 10.31 -7.92
C ALA A 31 -38.74 10.28 -6.73
N GLY A 32 -38.67 11.42 -6.03
CA GLY A 32 -37.74 11.66 -4.95
C GLY A 32 -38.05 10.82 -3.73
N VAL A 33 -37.07 10.02 -3.30
CA VAL A 33 -36.97 9.62 -1.90
C VAL A 33 -36.11 10.68 -1.23
N ASN A 34 -36.76 11.72 -0.69
CA ASN A 34 -36.14 12.68 0.20
C ASN A 34 -35.90 12.00 1.56
N ALA A 35 -34.76 11.34 1.71
CA ALA A 35 -34.26 11.00 3.03
C ALA A 35 -33.70 12.29 3.69
N PRO A 36 -34.09 12.65 4.91
CA PRO A 36 -33.58 13.83 5.59
C PRO A 36 -32.06 13.70 5.77
N GLY A 37 -31.29 14.59 5.15
CA GLY A 37 -29.83 14.64 5.22
C GLY A 37 -29.06 14.19 3.96
N TYR A 38 -29.73 13.84 2.85
CA TYR A 38 -29.06 13.61 1.56
C TYR A 38 -29.01 14.90 0.73
N SER A 39 -28.02 15.76 0.96
CA SER A 39 -27.77 16.85 0.02
C SER A 39 -27.21 16.25 -1.29
N ARG A 40 -27.81 16.62 -2.43
CA ARG A 40 -27.36 16.27 -3.80
C ARG A 40 -25.97 16.82 -4.18
N THR A 41 -25.18 17.28 -3.21
CA THR A 41 -23.83 17.77 -3.42
C THR A 41 -22.91 16.56 -3.57
N GLY A 42 -22.20 16.48 -4.70
CA GLY A 42 -21.20 15.43 -4.94
C GLY A 42 -20.15 15.33 -3.83
N ILE A 43 -19.35 14.25 -3.87
CA ILE A 43 -18.36 13.96 -2.82
C ILE A 43 -17.37 15.13 -2.67
N ARG A 44 -17.32 15.72 -1.47
CA ARG A 44 -16.39 16.80 -1.12
C ARG A 44 -14.93 16.33 -1.28
N LYS A 45 -14.04 17.23 -1.71
CA LYS A 45 -12.60 16.98 -1.65
C LYS A 45 -12.12 16.93 -0.18
N SER A 46 -11.29 15.94 0.13
CA SER A 46 -10.65 15.79 1.44
C SER A 46 -9.79 17.02 1.79
N LYS A 47 -10.04 17.60 2.97
CA LYS A 47 -9.19 18.67 3.53
C LYS A 47 -7.88 18.12 4.08
N THR A 48 -7.86 16.88 4.56
CA THR A 48 -6.64 16.23 5.09
C THR A 48 -5.65 15.90 3.98
N SER A 49 -6.13 15.68 2.75
CA SER A 49 -5.30 15.34 1.59
C SER A 49 -4.20 16.39 1.30
N ARG A 50 -4.50 17.70 1.44
CA ARG A 50 -3.48 18.76 1.25
C ARG A 50 -2.39 18.74 2.32
N TRP A 51 -2.76 18.53 3.58
CA TRP A 51 -1.82 18.48 4.70
C TRP A 51 -0.95 17.24 4.62
N ARG A 52 -1.55 16.12 4.22
CA ARG A 52 -0.84 14.87 3.96
C ARG A 52 0.13 15.00 2.80
N ALA A 53 -0.28 15.64 1.70
CA ALA A 53 0.61 15.94 0.59
C ALA A 53 1.76 16.85 1.02
N ALA A 54 1.49 17.91 1.80
CA ALA A 54 2.52 18.79 2.34
C ALA A 54 3.52 18.04 3.23
N ALA A 55 3.05 17.18 4.14
CA ALA A 55 3.91 16.35 5.00
C ALA A 55 4.81 15.41 4.18
N LEU A 56 4.24 14.75 3.17
CA LEU A 56 4.97 13.84 2.30
C LEU A 56 5.98 14.57 1.40
N ILE A 57 5.66 15.77 0.90
CA ILE A 57 6.60 16.62 0.16
C ILE A 57 7.73 17.09 1.08
N ALA A 58 7.40 17.58 2.28
CA ALA A 58 8.38 18.01 3.26
C ALA A 58 9.36 16.88 3.61
N LEU A 59 8.88 15.65 3.82
CA LEU A 59 9.73 14.48 4.05
C LEU A 59 10.75 14.27 2.91
N ASN A 60 10.31 14.33 1.65
CA ASN A 60 11.21 14.17 0.51
C ASN A 60 12.23 15.33 0.42
N LEU A 61 11.82 16.56 0.73
CA LEU A 61 12.72 17.71 0.80
C LEU A 61 13.76 17.54 1.91
N PHE A 62 13.37 17.04 3.09
CA PHE A 62 14.31 16.72 4.16
C PHE A 62 15.31 15.64 3.76
N MET A 63 14.88 14.60 3.04
CA MET A 63 15.79 13.57 2.50
C MET A 63 16.80 14.18 1.52
N ILE A 64 16.36 15.05 0.61
CA ILE A 64 17.23 15.75 -0.34
C ILE A 64 18.22 16.66 0.42
N ALA A 65 17.74 17.44 1.39
CA ALA A 65 18.57 18.32 2.21
C ALA A 65 19.64 17.52 2.98
N HIS A 66 19.29 16.35 3.51
CA HIS A 66 20.24 15.47 4.18
C HIS A 66 21.32 14.93 3.24
N ILE A 67 20.95 14.55 2.01
CA ILE A 67 21.91 14.13 0.98
C ILE A 67 22.86 15.28 0.62
N ILE A 68 22.34 16.51 0.47
CA ILE A 68 23.15 17.71 0.20
C ILE A 68 24.10 17.99 1.37
N GLN A 69 23.61 17.93 2.61
CA GLN A 69 24.41 18.11 3.82
C GLN A 69 25.56 17.10 3.89
N TRP A 70 25.31 15.82 3.59
CA TRP A 70 26.37 14.82 3.51
C TRP A 70 27.41 15.14 2.44
N ARG A 71 26.98 15.59 1.25
CA ARG A 71 27.89 15.97 0.16
C ARG A 71 28.81 17.13 0.53
N ILE A 72 28.37 18.02 1.43
CA ILE A 72 29.16 19.16 1.91
C ILE A 72 30.07 18.77 3.09
N MET A 73 29.55 18.01 4.06
CA MET A 73 30.25 17.74 5.33
C MET A 73 31.14 16.48 5.29
N GLY A 74 30.97 15.58 4.33
CA GLY A 74 31.72 14.33 4.20
C GLY A 74 31.42 13.27 5.28
N LYS A 75 30.68 13.63 6.33
CA LYS A 75 30.16 12.76 7.39
C LYS A 75 28.69 13.05 7.62
N THR A 76 27.90 12.01 7.84
CA THR A 76 26.48 12.16 8.13
C THR A 76 25.95 11.03 9.02
N ILE A 77 24.72 11.19 9.51
CA ILE A 77 23.99 10.15 10.21
C ILE A 77 23.76 8.97 9.25
N SER A 78 23.92 7.74 9.73
CA SER A 78 23.69 6.53 8.94
C SER A 78 22.31 6.56 8.23
N PRO A 79 22.15 5.92 7.05
CA PRO A 79 20.90 5.91 6.32
C PRO A 79 19.68 5.57 7.20
N ILE A 80 18.65 6.41 7.11
CA ILE A 80 17.39 6.21 7.84
C ILE A 80 16.49 5.30 6.99
N GLU A 81 16.92 4.05 6.85
CA GLU A 81 16.19 3.04 6.10
C GLU A 81 15.86 1.84 6.99
N PRO A 82 14.63 1.30 6.94
CA PRO A 82 14.28 0.10 7.69
C PRO A 82 15.15 -1.13 7.35
N SER A 83 15.71 -1.18 6.14
CA SER A 83 16.64 -2.23 5.69
C SER A 83 17.92 -2.29 6.52
N GLU A 84 18.39 -1.16 7.07
CA GLU A 84 19.56 -1.11 7.95
C GLU A 84 19.36 -1.92 9.24
N THR A 85 18.11 -2.09 9.67
CA THR A 85 17.77 -2.99 10.79
C THR A 85 18.21 -4.43 10.53
N MET A 86 18.26 -4.87 9.26
CA MET A 86 18.79 -6.19 8.91
C MET A 86 20.29 -6.28 9.24
N HIS A 87 21.06 -5.21 9.00
CA HIS A 87 22.47 -5.16 9.38
C HIS A 87 22.66 -5.12 10.89
N THR A 88 21.77 -4.44 11.63
CA THR A 88 21.76 -4.49 13.10
C THR A 88 21.51 -5.90 13.61
N LEU A 89 20.51 -6.60 13.06
CA LEU A 89 20.19 -7.98 13.47
C LEU A 89 21.31 -8.97 13.12
N GLN A 90 21.94 -8.81 11.95
CA GLN A 90 22.98 -9.72 11.48
C GLN A 90 24.35 -9.46 12.15
N LYS A 91 24.73 -8.19 12.31
CA LYS A 91 26.10 -7.78 12.71
C LYS A 91 26.19 -7.07 14.06
N GLY A 92 25.07 -6.66 14.66
CA GLY A 92 25.04 -5.94 15.94
C GLY A 92 25.21 -4.43 15.82
N PHE A 93 25.20 -3.88 14.61
CA PHE A 93 25.47 -2.45 14.41
C PHE A 93 24.22 -1.62 14.72
N VAL A 94 24.26 -0.83 15.79
CA VAL A 94 23.16 0.08 16.12
C VAL A 94 23.25 1.30 15.20
N ASN A 95 22.39 1.30 14.18
CA ASN A 95 22.29 2.34 13.16
C ASN A 95 21.05 3.21 13.40
N ALA A 96 21.02 4.42 12.82
CA ALA A 96 19.85 5.30 12.88
C ALA A 96 18.60 4.65 12.25
N GLY A 97 18.76 3.82 11.22
CA GLY A 97 17.67 3.05 10.63
C GLY A 97 16.98 2.08 11.60
N PHE A 98 17.73 1.45 12.52
CA PHE A 98 17.17 0.58 13.57
C PHE A 98 16.35 1.36 14.59
N ILE A 99 16.87 2.51 15.03
CA ILE A 99 16.17 3.41 15.96
C ILE A 99 14.87 3.90 15.31
N PHE A 100 14.95 4.37 14.06
CA PHE A 100 13.78 4.83 13.32
C PHE A 100 12.76 3.71 13.12
N PHE A 101 13.17 2.51 12.73
CA PHE A 101 12.25 1.40 12.51
C PHE A 101 11.57 0.95 13.80
N THR A 102 12.30 0.89 14.91
CA THR A 102 11.77 0.59 16.24
C THR A 102 10.74 1.64 16.66
N LEU A 103 11.07 2.92 16.54
CA LEU A 103 10.14 4.03 16.82
C LEU A 103 8.91 3.98 15.90
N ALA A 104 9.08 3.63 14.63
CA ALA A 104 7.97 3.49 13.69
C ALA A 104 7.05 2.31 14.05
N ILE A 105 7.60 1.19 14.53
CA ILE A 105 6.81 0.05 15.04
C ILE A 105 6.05 0.47 16.31
N LEU A 106 6.71 1.10 17.27
CA LEU A 106 6.07 1.59 18.50
C LEU A 106 4.95 2.60 18.19
N ALA A 107 5.22 3.56 17.31
CA ALA A 107 4.21 4.49 16.82
C ALA A 107 3.06 3.75 16.12
N THR A 108 3.35 2.69 15.37
CA THR A 108 2.32 1.86 14.71
C THR A 108 1.50 1.06 15.72
N LEU A 109 2.10 0.58 16.80
CA LEU A 109 1.40 -0.08 17.89
C LEU A 109 0.47 0.88 18.63
N ILE A 110 0.75 2.19 18.68
CA ILE A 110 -0.10 3.16 19.37
C ILE A 110 -1.15 3.76 18.43
N PHE A 111 -0.74 4.26 17.27
CA PHE A 111 -1.58 5.05 16.35
C PHE A 111 -2.07 4.28 15.10
N GLY A 112 -1.71 3.01 14.98
CA GLY A 112 -1.94 2.20 13.77
C GLY A 112 -0.97 2.59 12.66
N ARG A 113 -1.25 2.20 11.41
CA ARG A 113 -0.37 2.46 10.24
C ARG A 113 -0.28 3.94 9.81
N PHE A 114 -0.34 4.87 10.74
CA PHE A 114 -0.22 6.31 10.54
C PHE A 114 1.11 6.69 9.87
N VAL A 115 2.22 6.06 10.30
CA VAL A 115 3.56 6.30 9.72
C VAL A 115 3.58 5.99 8.22
N CYS A 116 2.90 4.91 7.79
CA CYS A 116 2.76 4.62 6.37
C CYS A 116 2.00 5.74 5.64
N GLY A 117 0.91 6.25 6.23
CA GLY A 117 0.04 7.27 5.64
C GLY A 117 0.63 8.68 5.52
N TRP A 118 1.54 9.04 6.43
CA TRP A 118 2.02 10.42 6.61
C TRP A 118 3.54 10.59 6.50
N GLY A 119 4.31 9.50 6.65
CA GLY A 119 5.77 9.54 6.73
C GLY A 119 6.50 8.54 5.83
N CYS A 120 5.82 7.95 4.84
CA CYS A 120 6.44 7.01 3.91
C CYS A 120 6.70 7.67 2.54
N HIS A 121 7.98 7.78 2.16
CA HIS A 121 8.38 8.34 0.86
C HIS A 121 7.87 7.50 -0.32
N ILE A 122 7.78 6.17 -0.19
CA ILE A 122 7.18 5.31 -1.22
C ILE A 122 5.70 5.62 -1.37
N LEU A 123 4.98 5.87 -0.28
CA LEU A 123 3.56 6.24 -0.36
C LEU A 123 3.38 7.60 -1.07
N ALA A 124 4.28 8.56 -0.80
CA ALA A 124 4.30 9.85 -1.51
C ALA A 124 4.38 9.65 -3.03
N LEU A 125 5.27 8.77 -3.48
CA LEU A 125 5.39 8.41 -4.89
C LEU A 125 4.10 7.77 -5.42
N GLN A 126 3.49 6.84 -4.69
CA GLN A 126 2.25 6.19 -5.13
C GLN A 126 1.05 7.14 -5.22
N ASP A 127 0.92 8.07 -4.28
CA ASP A 127 -0.13 9.10 -4.33
C ASP A 127 0.10 10.07 -5.50
N LEU A 128 1.36 10.44 -5.79
CA LEU A 128 1.71 11.25 -6.96
C LEU A 128 1.35 10.52 -8.26
N CYS A 129 1.73 9.25 -8.41
CA CYS A 129 1.37 8.42 -9.56
C CYS A 129 -0.16 8.32 -9.70
N GLY A 130 -0.88 8.13 -8.58
CA GLY A 130 -2.32 8.04 -8.56
C GLY A 130 -3.02 9.33 -8.98
N TRP A 131 -2.52 10.47 -8.51
CA TRP A 131 -2.99 11.79 -8.94
C TRP A 131 -2.74 12.01 -10.43
N PHE A 132 -1.56 11.65 -10.93
CA PHE A 132 -1.18 11.79 -12.33
C PHE A 132 -2.05 10.91 -13.25
N LEU A 133 -2.24 9.64 -12.91
CA LEU A 133 -3.09 8.72 -13.68
C LEU A 133 -4.54 9.21 -13.76
N LYS A 134 -5.09 9.73 -12.64
CA LYS A 134 -6.43 10.35 -12.63
C LYS A 134 -6.52 11.57 -13.54
N LYS A 135 -5.46 12.38 -13.62
CA LYS A 135 -5.40 13.56 -14.50
C LYS A 135 -5.44 13.16 -15.99
N ILE A 136 -4.90 11.99 -16.34
CA ILE A 136 -4.95 11.41 -17.69
C ILE A 136 -6.30 10.72 -17.97
N GLY A 137 -7.20 10.64 -16.98
CA GLY A 137 -8.51 9.99 -17.10
C GLY A 137 -8.49 8.49 -16.80
N LEU A 138 -7.36 7.96 -16.36
CA LEU A 138 -7.22 6.57 -15.93
C LEU A 138 -7.63 6.44 -14.47
N HIS A 139 -8.51 5.47 -14.20
CA HIS A 139 -8.99 5.18 -12.86
C HIS A 139 -8.58 3.75 -12.45
N PRO A 140 -7.37 3.58 -11.87
CA PRO A 140 -6.87 2.27 -11.47
C PRO A 140 -7.80 1.60 -10.47
N LYS A 141 -8.21 0.37 -10.75
CA LYS A 141 -9.08 -0.42 -9.87
C LYS A 141 -8.22 -1.32 -8.97
N PRO A 142 -8.58 -1.50 -7.69
CA PRO A 142 -7.83 -2.37 -6.80
C PRO A 142 -7.93 -3.84 -7.21
N PHE A 143 -6.81 -4.55 -7.20
CA PHE A 143 -6.74 -5.97 -7.49
C PHE A 143 -6.96 -6.83 -6.24
N ARG A 144 -8.18 -7.29 -5.98
CA ARG A 144 -8.53 -7.99 -4.72
C ARG A 144 -8.26 -9.50 -4.78
N SER A 145 -7.07 -9.92 -4.39
CA SER A 145 -6.70 -11.34 -4.15
C SER A 145 -6.61 -11.66 -2.65
N ARG A 146 -6.92 -12.90 -2.25
CA ARG A 146 -6.75 -13.41 -0.88
C ARG A 146 -5.29 -13.76 -0.59
N LEU A 147 -4.63 -14.47 -1.50
CA LEU A 147 -3.27 -14.97 -1.29
C LEU A 147 -2.21 -13.87 -1.38
N LEU A 148 -2.34 -12.93 -2.32
CA LEU A 148 -1.32 -11.89 -2.49
C LEU A 148 -1.20 -10.94 -1.29
N VAL A 149 -2.23 -10.86 -0.43
CA VAL A 149 -2.16 -10.05 0.81
C VAL A 149 -1.14 -10.61 1.80
N TYR A 150 -0.79 -11.90 1.70
CA TYR A 150 0.24 -12.53 2.55
C TYR A 150 1.66 -12.33 2.03
N VAL A 151 1.84 -11.92 0.76
CA VAL A 151 3.17 -11.71 0.16
C VAL A 151 4.01 -10.69 0.93
N PRO A 152 3.49 -9.51 1.35
CA PRO A 152 4.20 -8.62 2.27
C PRO A 152 4.71 -9.30 3.54
N LEU A 153 3.88 -10.13 4.19
CA LEU A 153 4.25 -10.79 5.44
C LEU A 153 5.33 -11.85 5.20
N ILE A 154 5.18 -12.66 4.15
CA ILE A 154 6.19 -13.67 3.76
C ILE A 154 7.51 -12.98 3.42
N GLY A 155 7.47 -11.90 2.65
CA GLY A 155 8.66 -11.12 2.32
C GLY A 155 9.33 -10.50 3.54
N ALA A 156 8.54 -10.08 4.53
CA ALA A 156 9.04 -9.58 5.81
C ALA A 156 9.74 -10.68 6.63
N LEU A 157 9.13 -11.87 6.72
CA LEU A 157 9.75 -13.03 7.37
C LEU A 157 11.03 -13.46 6.65
N TYR A 158 11.03 -13.45 5.32
CA TYR A 158 12.23 -13.74 4.52
C TYR A 158 13.34 -12.70 4.73
N MET A 159 13.02 -11.41 4.83
CA MET A 159 14.04 -10.38 4.98
C MET A 159 14.61 -10.30 6.40
N PHE A 160 13.77 -10.48 7.43
CA PHE A 160 14.17 -10.23 8.82
C PHE A 160 14.36 -11.50 9.65
N VAL A 161 13.60 -12.56 9.42
CA VAL A 161 13.65 -13.79 10.21
C VAL A 161 14.58 -14.83 9.60
N TRP A 162 14.54 -15.00 8.27
CA TRP A 162 15.33 -16.02 7.57
C TRP A 162 16.85 -15.92 7.80
N PRO A 163 17.51 -14.74 7.74
CA PRO A 163 18.95 -14.68 7.97
C PRO A 163 19.36 -15.12 9.38
N ASN A 164 18.51 -14.83 10.37
CA ASN A 164 18.73 -15.23 11.76
C ASN A 164 18.49 -16.74 11.95
N ALA A 165 17.42 -17.28 11.34
CA ALA A 165 17.13 -18.70 11.37
C ALA A 165 18.23 -19.52 10.66
N TYR A 166 18.63 -19.10 9.46
CA TYR A 166 19.73 -19.73 8.72
C TYR A 166 21.02 -19.74 9.55
N ARG A 167 21.32 -18.64 10.25
CA ARG A 167 22.48 -18.59 11.15
C ARG A 167 22.36 -19.56 12.33
N LEU A 168 21.19 -19.67 12.95
CA LEU A 168 20.95 -20.59 14.07
C LEU A 168 21.11 -22.07 13.68
N PHE A 169 20.68 -22.45 12.47
CA PHE A 169 20.70 -23.85 12.03
C PHE A 169 21.98 -24.26 11.27
N TRP A 170 22.68 -23.33 10.62
CA TRP A 170 23.78 -23.64 9.68
C TRP A 170 25.16 -23.06 10.03
N ASN A 171 25.31 -22.25 11.10
CA ASN A 171 26.64 -21.82 11.56
C ASN A 171 27.11 -22.67 12.76
N PRO A 172 28.16 -23.50 12.59
CA PRO A 172 28.74 -24.30 13.67
C PRO A 172 29.71 -23.53 14.58
N GLU A 173 30.06 -22.28 14.23
CA GLU A 173 30.91 -21.45 15.07
C GLU A 173 30.09 -20.57 16.02
N HIS A 174 30.47 -20.55 17.28
CA HIS A 174 29.88 -19.86 18.43
C HIS A 174 29.80 -18.32 18.33
N ALA A 175 29.43 -17.78 17.17
CA ALA A 175 29.11 -16.38 17.01
C ALA A 175 27.78 -16.13 17.72
N ALA A 176 27.84 -15.47 18.88
CA ALA A 176 26.69 -15.17 19.75
C ALA A 176 25.41 -14.84 18.97
N LEU A 177 24.29 -15.47 19.37
CA LEU A 177 22.97 -15.31 18.75
C LEU A 177 22.54 -13.82 18.68
N ILE A 178 23.04 -13.03 19.63
CA ILE A 178 22.97 -11.57 19.64
C ILE A 178 24.42 -11.06 19.51
N PRO A 179 24.82 -10.51 18.35
CA PRO A 179 26.11 -9.87 18.20
C PRO A 179 26.28 -8.70 19.19
N LYS A 180 27.52 -8.42 19.62
CA LYS A 180 27.80 -7.26 20.49
C LYS A 180 27.39 -5.97 19.79
N PHE A 181 26.65 -5.12 20.50
CA PHE A 181 26.17 -3.88 19.93
C PHE A 181 27.32 -2.87 19.76
N THR A 182 27.59 -2.43 18.53
CA THR A 182 28.56 -1.36 18.25
C THR A 182 27.84 -0.16 17.63
N ASN A 183 28.26 1.04 18.01
CA ASN A 183 27.64 2.29 17.58
C ASN A 183 28.13 2.68 16.17
N HIS A 184 27.25 2.63 15.18
CA HIS A 184 27.52 3.04 13.79
C HIS A 184 26.56 4.15 13.35
N LEU A 185 26.22 5.05 14.27
CA LEU A 185 25.27 6.15 14.06
C LEU A 185 25.77 7.19 13.03
N VAL A 186 27.08 7.35 12.88
CA VAL A 186 27.70 8.29 11.93
C VAL A 186 28.54 7.51 10.92
N THR A 187 28.37 7.80 9.64
CA THR A 187 29.08 7.17 8.54
C THR A 187 29.65 8.21 7.57
N THR A 188 30.83 7.91 7.01
CA THR A 188 31.42 8.62 5.87
C THR A 188 30.90 8.08 4.54
N ASN A 189 30.52 6.80 4.50
CA ASN A 189 30.16 6.05 3.30
C ASN A 189 28.63 5.91 3.12
N PHE A 190 27.90 7.02 3.21
CA PHE A 190 26.43 7.03 3.16
C PHE A 190 25.85 6.35 1.90
N TRP A 191 26.50 6.52 0.73
CA TRP A 191 25.98 6.00 -0.54
C TRP A 191 26.21 4.50 -0.77
N GLN A 192 26.94 3.80 0.10
CA GLN A 192 27.26 2.38 -0.11
C GLN A 192 26.05 1.45 0.00
N THR A 193 25.04 1.78 0.81
CA THR A 193 23.82 0.97 0.94
C THR A 193 22.81 1.25 -0.18
N PHE A 194 22.93 2.39 -0.88
CA PHE A 194 21.98 2.79 -1.90
C PHE A 194 22.26 2.13 -3.26
N PRO A 195 21.22 1.71 -3.99
CA PRO A 195 21.40 1.20 -5.35
C PRO A 195 21.91 2.31 -6.28
N SER A 196 22.64 1.90 -7.33
CA SER A 196 23.07 2.84 -8.37
C SER A 196 21.88 3.52 -9.06
N VAL A 197 22.10 4.71 -9.63
CA VAL A 197 21.03 5.48 -10.30
C VAL A 197 20.35 4.67 -11.41
N ALA A 198 21.12 3.83 -12.12
CA ALA A 198 20.61 2.93 -13.15
C ALA A 198 19.59 1.90 -12.63
N VAL A 199 19.68 1.52 -11.36
CA VAL A 199 18.74 0.58 -10.70
C VAL A 199 17.63 1.36 -9.97
N ALA A 200 17.94 2.52 -9.40
CA ALA A 200 16.99 3.33 -8.65
C ALA A 200 15.83 3.85 -9.52
N ILE A 201 16.10 4.27 -10.76
CA ILE A 201 15.06 4.78 -11.68
C ILE A 201 14.02 3.70 -12.02
N PRO A 202 14.41 2.51 -12.54
CA PRO A 202 13.45 1.41 -12.74
C PRO A 202 12.73 0.99 -11.45
N PHE A 203 13.45 0.96 -10.33
CA PHE A 203 12.86 0.61 -9.03
C PHE A 203 11.71 1.53 -8.64
N LEU A 204 11.92 2.84 -8.66
CA LEU A 204 10.89 3.83 -8.34
C LEU A 204 9.75 3.79 -9.37
N PHE A 205 10.07 3.62 -10.65
CA PHE A 205 9.06 3.49 -11.70
C PHE A 205 8.12 2.29 -11.48
N ILE A 206 8.69 1.14 -11.10
CA ILE A 206 7.91 -0.10 -10.85
C ILE A 206 7.09 0.04 -9.56
N CYS A 207 7.71 0.46 -8.45
CA CYS A 207 7.04 0.59 -7.15
C CYS A 207 5.98 1.71 -7.11
N GLY A 208 6.12 2.71 -7.98
CA GLY A 208 5.16 3.79 -8.18
C GLY A 208 4.20 3.50 -9.32
N PHE A 209 4.58 3.85 -10.54
CA PHE A 209 3.70 3.89 -11.71
C PHE A 209 3.14 2.54 -12.09
N VAL A 210 3.99 1.52 -12.28
CA VAL A 210 3.56 0.22 -12.81
C VAL A 210 2.61 -0.46 -11.82
N THR A 211 2.99 -0.54 -10.55
CA THR A 211 2.14 -1.17 -9.52
C THR A 211 0.86 -0.40 -9.27
N VAL A 212 0.87 0.95 -9.28
CA VAL A 212 -0.36 1.74 -9.11
C VAL A 212 -1.30 1.58 -10.31
N TYR A 213 -0.76 1.50 -11.52
CA TYR A 213 -1.54 1.29 -12.75
C TYR A 213 -2.27 -0.06 -12.76
N PHE A 214 -1.56 -1.14 -12.43
CA PHE A 214 -2.12 -2.50 -12.51
C PHE A 214 -2.85 -2.95 -11.24
N LEU A 215 -2.30 -2.70 -10.06
CA LEU A 215 -2.83 -3.21 -8.78
C LEU A 215 -3.73 -2.19 -8.05
N GLY A 216 -3.78 -0.94 -8.53
CA GLY A 216 -4.57 0.14 -7.97
C GLY A 216 -3.81 1.02 -6.98
N GLN A 217 -4.51 2.02 -6.45
CA GLN A 217 -3.96 2.93 -5.43
C GLN A 217 -3.41 2.13 -4.24
N LYS A 218 -2.17 2.42 -3.84
CA LYS A 218 -1.46 1.76 -2.73
C LYS A 218 -1.24 0.26 -2.92
N GLY A 219 -1.23 -0.20 -4.18
CA GLY A 219 -1.06 -1.61 -4.55
C GLY A 219 0.26 -2.20 -4.05
N PHE A 220 1.39 -1.52 -4.28
CA PHE A 220 2.70 -1.98 -3.77
C PHE A 220 2.71 -2.19 -2.25
N CYS A 221 2.21 -1.22 -1.48
CA CYS A 221 2.15 -1.33 -0.02
C CYS A 221 1.20 -2.44 0.48
N THR A 222 0.27 -2.89 -0.36
CA THR A 222 -0.70 -3.95 -0.05
C THR A 222 -0.21 -5.33 -0.46
N TYR A 223 0.57 -5.44 -1.55
CA TYR A 223 0.91 -6.73 -2.19
C TYR A 223 2.41 -7.03 -2.29
N ALA A 224 3.30 -6.06 -2.05
CA ALA A 224 4.75 -6.24 -2.26
C ALA A 224 5.64 -5.68 -1.15
N CYS A 225 5.20 -4.66 -0.39
CA CYS A 225 6.05 -4.02 0.62
C CYS A 225 6.20 -4.88 1.89
N PRO A 226 7.39 -5.42 2.22
CA PRO A 226 7.60 -6.26 3.41
C PRO A 226 7.34 -5.49 4.72
N TYR A 227 7.70 -4.20 4.76
CA TYR A 227 7.40 -3.34 5.91
C TYR A 227 5.89 -3.21 6.15
N GLY A 228 5.09 -3.22 5.08
CA GLY A 228 3.63 -3.24 5.16
C GLY A 228 3.08 -4.50 5.83
N GLY A 229 3.79 -5.63 5.76
CA GLY A 229 3.45 -6.87 6.46
C GLY A 229 3.56 -6.72 7.98
N PHE A 230 4.71 -6.25 8.48
CA PHE A 230 4.91 -6.01 9.91
C PHE A 230 3.98 -4.91 10.44
N PHE A 231 3.89 -3.77 9.76
CA PHE A 231 2.99 -2.69 10.18
C PHE A 231 1.52 -3.09 10.09
N GLY A 232 1.14 -3.95 9.15
CA GLY A 232 -0.20 -4.54 9.06
C GLY A 232 -0.53 -5.47 10.22
N LEU A 233 0.46 -6.23 10.72
CA LEU A 233 0.30 -7.05 11.91
C LEU A 233 0.24 -6.19 13.18
N ALA A 234 1.15 -5.22 13.32
CA ALA A 234 1.17 -4.27 14.44
C ALA A 234 -0.13 -3.46 14.54
N ASP A 235 -0.74 -3.05 13.42
CA ASP A 235 -2.03 -2.34 13.43
C ASP A 235 -3.15 -3.14 14.10
N LYS A 236 -3.11 -4.48 14.03
CA LYS A 236 -4.14 -5.31 14.66
C LYS A 236 -4.12 -5.18 16.19
N PHE A 237 -2.94 -4.95 16.76
CA PHE A 237 -2.74 -4.71 18.18
C PHE A 237 -3.00 -3.24 18.56
N SER A 238 -3.00 -2.33 17.58
CA SER A 238 -3.08 -0.91 17.87
C SER A 238 -4.46 -0.47 18.36
N PRO A 239 -4.55 0.36 19.42
CA PRO A 239 -5.79 0.98 19.85
C PRO A 239 -6.20 2.18 18.98
N GLY A 240 -5.29 2.79 18.22
CA GLY A 240 -5.57 3.91 17.34
C GLY A 240 -6.47 3.52 16.15
N LYS A 241 -7.76 3.86 16.21
CA LYS A 241 -8.75 3.46 15.20
C LYS A 241 -9.57 4.65 14.70
N ILE A 242 -10.18 4.48 13.53
CA ILE A 242 -11.16 5.44 13.00
C ILE A 242 -12.51 4.97 13.50
N ARG A 243 -13.13 5.75 14.38
CA ARG A 243 -14.38 5.43 15.08
C ARG A 243 -15.52 6.26 14.51
N VAL A 244 -16.74 5.81 14.77
CA VAL A 244 -17.96 6.47 14.32
C VAL A 244 -18.84 6.87 15.51
N THR A 245 -19.50 8.00 15.37
CA THR A 245 -20.55 8.47 16.28
C THR A 245 -21.94 8.05 15.76
N PRO A 246 -22.99 8.10 16.62
CA PRO A 246 -24.37 7.87 16.20
C PRO A 246 -24.88 8.81 15.10
N ALA A 247 -24.22 9.95 14.85
CA ALA A 247 -24.59 10.91 13.80
C ALA A 247 -24.36 10.38 12.36
N CYS A 248 -23.82 9.16 12.20
CA CYS A 248 -23.54 8.57 10.90
C CYS A 248 -24.80 8.06 10.20
N ASN A 249 -25.12 8.61 9.02
CA ASN A 249 -26.24 8.21 8.19
C ASN A 249 -25.90 7.16 7.11
N GLN A 250 -24.73 6.53 7.16
CA GLN A 250 -24.30 5.49 6.21
C GLN A 250 -24.27 5.94 4.73
N CYS A 251 -23.97 7.21 4.46
CA CYS A 251 -23.91 7.76 3.09
C CYS A 251 -22.81 7.20 2.16
N GLY A 252 -21.81 6.49 2.68
CA GLY A 252 -20.78 5.82 1.85
C GLY A 252 -19.65 6.71 1.29
N HIS A 253 -19.69 8.04 1.50
CA HIS A 253 -18.65 8.98 1.03
C HIS A 253 -17.25 8.58 1.50
N CYS A 254 -17.12 8.10 2.74
CA CYS A 254 -15.87 7.64 3.33
C CYS A 254 -15.21 6.49 2.54
N THR A 255 -16.00 5.54 2.03
CA THR A 255 -15.49 4.42 1.22
C THR A 255 -15.12 4.86 -0.18
N ALA A 256 -15.93 5.74 -0.79
CA ALA A 256 -15.64 6.25 -2.13
C ALA A 256 -14.34 7.07 -2.20
N THR A 257 -13.99 7.79 -1.13
CA THR A 257 -12.72 8.54 -1.04
C THR A 257 -11.53 7.69 -0.57
N CYS A 258 -11.76 6.50 0.01
CA CYS A 258 -10.70 5.70 0.61
C CYS A 258 -9.68 5.20 -0.44
N THR A 259 -8.46 5.74 -0.41
CA THR A 259 -7.35 5.31 -1.28
C THR A 259 -6.70 4.00 -0.83
N SER A 260 -6.97 3.54 0.40
CA SER A 260 -6.51 2.25 0.92
C SER A 260 -7.44 1.08 0.56
N ASN A 261 -8.47 1.31 -0.26
CA ASN A 261 -9.42 0.29 -0.74
C ASN A 261 -10.22 -0.42 0.37
N VAL A 262 -10.38 0.22 1.53
CA VAL A 262 -11.14 -0.29 2.68
C VAL A 262 -12.62 0.09 2.56
N LEU A 263 -13.51 -0.86 2.89
CA LEU A 263 -14.97 -0.64 2.92
C LEU A 263 -15.40 0.06 4.22
N VAL A 264 -14.92 1.29 4.43
CA VAL A 264 -15.13 2.08 5.66
C VAL A 264 -16.59 2.10 6.12
N HIS A 265 -17.57 2.38 5.25
CA HIS A 265 -18.99 2.44 5.65
C HIS A 265 -19.48 1.10 6.24
N ALA A 266 -19.13 -0.03 5.63
CA ALA A 266 -19.54 -1.34 6.06
C ALA A 266 -18.89 -1.72 7.41
N GLU A 267 -17.60 -1.38 7.58
CA GLU A 267 -16.89 -1.65 8.83
C GLU A 267 -17.39 -0.81 9.99
N VAL A 268 -17.62 0.49 9.79
CA VAL A 268 -18.10 1.35 10.88
C VAL A 268 -19.54 1.01 11.26
N LYS A 269 -20.37 0.53 10.32
CA LYS A 269 -21.71 0.03 10.62
C LYS A 269 -21.68 -1.23 11.49
N GLN A 270 -20.77 -2.16 11.15
CA GLN A 270 -20.72 -3.47 11.80
C GLN A 270 -19.98 -3.45 13.14
N TYR A 271 -18.85 -2.73 13.20
CA TYR A 271 -17.91 -2.78 14.32
C TYR A 271 -17.81 -1.46 15.09
N GLY A 272 -18.50 -0.39 14.64
CA GLY A 272 -18.35 0.96 15.21
C GLY A 272 -16.99 1.62 14.92
N MET A 273 -16.11 0.94 14.18
CA MET A 273 -14.78 1.41 13.83
C MET A 273 -14.19 0.65 12.63
N VAL A 274 -13.15 1.23 12.03
CA VAL A 274 -12.39 0.60 10.93
C VAL A 274 -11.38 -0.39 11.52
N VAL A 275 -11.57 -1.67 11.21
CA VAL A 275 -10.80 -2.80 11.73
C VAL A 275 -9.82 -3.38 10.70
N ASP A 276 -9.96 -3.03 9.43
CA ASP A 276 -9.11 -3.55 8.35
C ASP A 276 -7.64 -3.09 8.49
N PRO A 277 -6.67 -4.02 8.56
CA PRO A 277 -5.25 -3.71 8.70
C PRO A 277 -4.64 -3.05 7.44
N GLY A 278 -5.36 -3.03 6.32
CA GLY A 278 -5.02 -2.26 5.13
C GLY A 278 -5.24 -0.75 5.28
N CYS A 279 -5.96 -0.32 6.33
CA CYS A 279 -6.19 1.10 6.61
C CYS A 279 -4.89 1.79 7.05
N MET A 280 -4.35 2.69 6.22
CA MET A 280 -3.12 3.45 6.54
C MET A 280 -3.36 4.71 7.36
N LYS A 281 -4.56 4.87 7.96
CA LYS A 281 -4.94 6.02 8.78
C LYS A 281 -4.53 7.36 8.13
N CYS A 282 -5.00 7.60 6.90
CA CYS A 282 -4.74 8.87 6.19
C CYS A 282 -5.74 9.99 6.51
N MET A 283 -6.79 9.68 7.30
CA MET A 283 -7.87 10.59 7.71
C MET A 283 -8.69 11.22 6.58
N ASP A 284 -8.54 10.78 5.33
CA ASP A 284 -9.35 11.26 4.21
C ASP A 284 -10.85 10.97 4.39
N CYS A 285 -11.19 9.85 5.02
CA CYS A 285 -12.57 9.52 5.33
C CYS A 285 -13.19 10.40 6.42
N VAL A 286 -12.38 10.88 7.38
CA VAL A 286 -12.81 11.78 8.45
C VAL A 286 -13.13 13.15 7.84
N SER A 287 -12.25 13.70 7.01
CA SER A 287 -12.42 15.06 6.49
C SER A 287 -13.48 15.22 5.39
N VAL A 288 -13.96 14.12 4.82
CA VAL A 288 -15.01 14.10 3.78
C VAL A 288 -16.39 13.76 4.36
N CYS A 289 -16.47 13.32 5.62
CA CYS A 289 -17.76 12.99 6.23
C CYS A 289 -18.66 14.23 6.29
N PRO A 290 -19.85 14.23 5.65
CA PRO A 290 -20.72 15.41 5.64
C PRO A 290 -21.31 15.73 7.01
N ASN A 291 -21.44 14.73 7.88
CA ASN A 291 -22.01 14.87 9.22
C ASN A 291 -20.93 14.94 10.32
N ASP A 292 -19.64 15.02 9.94
CA ASP A 292 -18.50 14.95 10.87
C ASP A 292 -18.58 13.77 11.87
N ALA A 293 -19.23 12.68 11.45
CA ALA A 293 -19.53 11.55 12.31
C ALA A 293 -18.34 10.59 12.52
N LEU A 294 -17.27 10.72 11.72
CA LEU A 294 -16.07 9.90 11.78
C LEU A 294 -14.94 10.69 12.44
N TYR A 295 -14.20 10.05 13.33
CA TYR A 295 -13.04 10.67 14.00
C TYR A 295 -11.94 9.64 14.24
N PHE A 296 -10.71 10.11 14.45
CA PHE A 296 -9.61 9.27 14.93
C PHE A 296 -9.61 9.26 16.45
N GLY A 297 -9.58 8.08 17.06
CA GLY A 297 -9.56 7.96 18.51
C GLY A 297 -9.09 6.58 18.97
N PHE A 298 -8.79 6.48 20.25
CA PHE A 298 -8.39 5.22 20.86
C PHE A 298 -9.63 4.34 21.12
N GLY A 299 -9.49 3.05 20.86
CA GLY A 299 -10.54 2.05 21.03
C GLY A 299 -9.97 0.66 21.22
N LYS A 300 -10.85 -0.35 21.22
CA LYS A 300 -10.43 -1.75 21.36
C LYS A 300 -9.55 -2.14 20.14
N PRO A 301 -8.40 -2.79 20.35
CA PRO A 301 -7.61 -3.41 19.29
C PRO A 301 -8.45 -4.32 18.39
N THR A 302 -8.09 -4.43 17.11
CA THR A 302 -8.80 -5.27 16.13
C THR A 302 -8.90 -6.73 16.60
N LEU A 303 -7.91 -7.23 17.33
CA LEU A 303 -7.90 -8.62 17.82
C LEU A 303 -9.02 -8.93 18.83
N LEU A 304 -9.47 -7.92 19.57
CA LEU A 304 -10.54 -8.07 20.56
C LEU A 304 -11.93 -7.85 19.96
N VAL A 305 -12.01 -7.52 18.67
CA VAL A 305 -13.28 -7.37 17.96
C VAL A 305 -13.77 -8.75 17.52
N PRO A 306 -14.99 -9.17 17.89
CA PRO A 306 -15.53 -10.43 17.43
C PRO A 306 -15.62 -10.42 15.89
N LYS A 307 -15.00 -11.43 15.27
CA LYS A 307 -15.03 -11.58 13.81
C LYS A 307 -16.44 -11.92 13.38
N SER A 308 -17.12 -10.98 12.72
CA SER A 308 -18.40 -11.27 12.09
C SER A 308 -18.20 -11.59 10.61
N ASN A 309 -18.94 -12.58 10.10
CA ASN A 309 -18.99 -12.88 8.66
C ASN A 309 -19.90 -11.91 7.88
N ALA A 310 -20.42 -10.86 8.52
CA ALA A 310 -21.39 -9.95 7.92
C ALA A 310 -20.81 -9.13 6.76
N ILE A 311 -19.51 -8.82 6.78
CA ILE A 311 -18.84 -8.10 5.69
C ILE A 311 -18.25 -9.10 4.71
N LYS A 312 -19.01 -9.43 3.66
CA LYS A 312 -18.51 -10.25 2.56
C LYS A 312 -17.48 -9.45 1.76
N ARG A 313 -16.19 -9.82 1.88
CA ARG A 313 -15.14 -9.30 1.01
C ARG A 313 -15.34 -9.87 -0.39
N ASN A 314 -15.62 -8.99 -1.35
CA ASN A 314 -15.68 -9.38 -2.77
C ASN A 314 -14.26 -9.57 -3.29
N TYR A 315 -13.87 -10.83 -3.46
CA TYR A 315 -12.62 -11.22 -4.10
C TYR A 315 -12.82 -11.31 -5.60
N SER A 316 -11.84 -10.81 -6.35
CA SER A 316 -11.94 -10.77 -7.80
C SER A 316 -11.61 -12.11 -8.46
N LEU A 317 -11.07 -13.08 -7.70
CA LEU A 317 -10.47 -14.34 -8.16
C LEU A 317 -11.15 -15.57 -7.55
N THR A 318 -11.21 -16.63 -8.35
CA THR A 318 -11.59 -17.98 -7.91
C THR A 318 -10.37 -18.69 -7.28
N TRP A 319 -10.60 -19.70 -6.44
CA TRP A 319 -9.52 -20.45 -5.80
C TRP A 319 -8.46 -21.02 -6.77
N PRO A 320 -8.83 -21.62 -7.93
CA PRO A 320 -7.84 -22.09 -8.89
C PRO A 320 -6.97 -20.95 -9.45
N GLU A 321 -7.57 -19.80 -9.74
CA GLU A 321 -6.84 -18.63 -10.23
C GLU A 321 -5.91 -18.06 -9.16
N GLU A 322 -6.27 -18.15 -7.88
CA GLU A 322 -5.38 -17.74 -6.80
C GLU A 322 -4.16 -18.66 -6.68
N ILE A 323 -4.35 -19.97 -6.78
CA ILE A 323 -3.23 -20.94 -6.74
C ILE A 323 -2.29 -20.72 -7.92
N VAL A 324 -2.84 -20.62 -9.14
CA VAL A 324 -2.05 -20.29 -10.34
C VAL A 324 -1.34 -18.95 -10.15
N GLY A 325 -2.02 -17.95 -9.61
CA GLY A 325 -1.44 -16.64 -9.33
C GLY A 325 -0.27 -16.70 -8.36
N ALA A 326 -0.37 -17.50 -7.30
CA ALA A 326 0.70 -17.72 -6.33
C ALA A 326 1.91 -18.43 -6.95
N LEU A 327 1.68 -19.45 -7.78
CA LEU A 327 2.75 -20.14 -8.51
C LEU A 327 3.46 -19.21 -9.50
N VAL A 328 2.71 -18.41 -10.26
CA VAL A 328 3.28 -17.41 -11.18
C VAL A 328 4.06 -16.35 -10.41
N LEU A 329 3.55 -15.91 -9.24
CA LEU A 329 4.25 -14.94 -8.41
C LEU A 329 5.58 -15.48 -7.93
N LEU A 330 5.59 -16.72 -7.42
CA LEU A 330 6.79 -17.38 -6.94
C LEU A 330 7.79 -17.59 -8.08
N GLY A 331 7.35 -18.13 -9.21
CA GLY A 331 8.19 -18.35 -10.39
C GLY A 331 8.78 -17.05 -10.93
N SER A 332 7.97 -16.00 -11.07
CA SER A 332 8.42 -14.68 -11.52
C SER A 332 9.36 -14.04 -10.51
N PHE A 333 9.11 -14.19 -9.21
CA PHE A 333 9.99 -13.67 -8.16
C PHE A 333 11.36 -14.35 -8.22
N LEU A 334 11.40 -15.68 -8.30
CA LEU A 334 12.65 -16.44 -8.39
C LEU A 334 13.41 -16.13 -9.68
N ALA A 335 12.71 -16.02 -10.82
CA ALA A 335 13.32 -15.65 -12.10
C ALA A 335 13.95 -14.26 -12.03
N VAL A 336 13.23 -13.26 -11.53
CA VAL A 336 13.74 -11.88 -11.42
C VAL A 336 14.86 -11.77 -10.38
N ARG A 337 14.74 -12.47 -9.25
CA ARG A 337 15.76 -12.48 -8.19
C ARG A 337 17.03 -13.21 -8.62
N GLY A 338 16.89 -14.23 -9.46
CA GLY A 338 17.99 -15.03 -10.03
C GLY A 338 18.83 -14.27 -11.07
N VAL A 339 18.39 -13.11 -11.55
CA VAL A 339 19.19 -12.25 -12.44
C VAL A 339 20.31 -11.58 -11.65
N TYR A 340 21.45 -12.27 -11.52
CA TYR A 340 22.76 -11.76 -11.08
C TYR A 340 22.76 -10.80 -9.87
N ALA A 341 21.81 -10.96 -8.94
CA ALA A 341 21.61 -10.07 -7.79
C ALA A 341 21.50 -8.55 -8.09
N LEU A 342 21.38 -8.14 -9.36
CA LEU A 342 21.26 -6.74 -9.79
C LEU A 342 19.92 -6.12 -9.36
N VAL A 343 18.91 -6.96 -9.19
CA VAL A 343 17.54 -6.54 -8.90
C VAL A 343 17.29 -6.50 -7.39
N PRO A 344 16.94 -5.33 -6.81
CA PRO A 344 16.57 -5.23 -5.42
C PRO A 344 15.34 -6.08 -5.10
N PHE A 345 15.32 -6.67 -3.90
CA PHE A 345 14.22 -7.55 -3.44
C PHE A 345 12.83 -6.93 -3.60
N LEU A 346 12.69 -5.65 -3.22
CA LEU A 346 11.45 -4.88 -3.35
C LEU A 346 11.02 -4.71 -4.82
N MET A 347 11.98 -4.51 -5.73
CA MET A 347 11.72 -4.42 -7.17
C MET A 347 11.23 -5.77 -7.70
N ALA A 348 11.87 -6.87 -7.29
CA ALA A 348 11.48 -8.22 -7.69
C ALA A 348 10.03 -8.55 -7.27
N LEU A 349 9.63 -8.20 -6.05
CA LEU A 349 8.25 -8.37 -5.58
C LEU A 349 7.26 -7.49 -6.36
N GLY A 350 7.63 -6.25 -6.68
CA GLY A 350 6.84 -5.35 -7.52
C GLY A 350 6.61 -5.94 -8.92
N CYS A 351 7.67 -6.41 -9.57
CA CYS A 351 7.61 -7.10 -10.86
C CYS A 351 6.74 -8.35 -10.78
N ALA A 352 6.99 -9.22 -9.80
CA ALA A 352 6.25 -10.47 -9.63
C ALA A 352 4.75 -10.24 -9.41
N ALA A 353 4.37 -9.23 -8.63
CA ALA A 353 2.96 -8.92 -8.41
C ALA A 353 2.27 -8.41 -9.70
N VAL A 354 2.99 -7.65 -10.55
CA VAL A 354 2.48 -7.16 -11.84
C VAL A 354 2.41 -8.29 -12.87
N THR A 355 3.42 -9.16 -12.97
CA THR A 355 3.41 -10.30 -13.87
C THR A 355 2.30 -11.29 -13.51
N THR A 356 2.05 -11.54 -12.23
CA THR A 356 0.90 -12.31 -11.76
C THR A 356 -0.42 -11.68 -12.19
N PHE A 357 -0.59 -10.37 -12.06
CA PHE A 357 -1.79 -9.68 -12.52
C PHE A 357 -2.01 -9.89 -14.03
N LEU A 358 -0.96 -9.67 -14.83
CA LEU A 358 -1.02 -9.81 -16.29
C LEU A 358 -1.31 -11.25 -16.70
N ALA A 359 -0.62 -12.24 -16.12
CA ALA A 359 -0.82 -13.65 -16.40
C ALA A 359 -2.27 -14.08 -16.12
N LEU A 360 -2.84 -13.68 -14.98
CA LEU A 360 -4.22 -14.02 -14.62
C LEU A 360 -5.24 -13.33 -15.54
N LYS A 361 -4.99 -12.10 -15.97
CA LYS A 361 -5.85 -11.40 -16.92
C LYS A 361 -5.79 -12.03 -18.31
N THR A 362 -4.60 -12.33 -18.79
CA THR A 362 -4.40 -13.05 -20.06
C THR A 362 -5.10 -14.42 -20.02
N TRP A 363 -4.93 -15.17 -18.94
CA TRP A 363 -5.59 -16.46 -18.73
C TRP A 363 -7.12 -16.36 -18.82
N ARG A 364 -7.72 -15.35 -18.17
CA ARG A 364 -9.17 -15.11 -18.27
C ARG A 364 -9.62 -14.75 -19.67
N LEU A 365 -8.85 -13.91 -20.36
CA LEU A 365 -9.15 -13.53 -21.74
C LEU A 365 -9.10 -14.74 -22.69
N LEU A 366 -8.16 -15.65 -22.46
CA LEU A 366 -8.05 -16.89 -23.24
C LEU A 366 -9.17 -17.88 -22.94
N ARG A 367 -9.64 -17.99 -21.69
CA ARG A 367 -10.79 -18.84 -21.31
C ARG A 367 -12.16 -18.27 -21.69
N ALA A 368 -12.24 -16.96 -21.93
CA ALA A 368 -13.48 -16.29 -22.31
C ALA A 368 -13.72 -16.30 -23.84
N ARG A 369 -12.71 -16.71 -24.61
CA ARG A 369 -12.86 -17.14 -26.00
C ARG A 369 -13.19 -18.62 -26.03
#